data_AF-A0A1I2QE56-F1
#
_entry.id   AF-A0A1I2QE56-F1
#
_cell.length_a   1.000
_cell.length_b   1.000
_cell.length_c   1.000
_cell.angle_alpha   90.00
_cell.angle_beta   90.00
_cell.angle_gamma   90.00
#
_symmetry.space_group_name_H-M   'P 1'
#
loop_
_entity.id
_entity.type
_entity.pdbx_description
1 polymer ?
#
loop_
_entity_poly.entity_id
_entity_poly.type
_entity_poly.pdbx_seq_one_letter_code
_entity_poly.pdbx_strand_id
1 'polypeptide(L)'
;MSRARYAFAAHPEALADLRSVPENIRDLALLELQHLVHGNERGAALQRELAGCHKVYVDPETRWRLVIQYRDAPASSQHQREIYLLAVGERQDHAAYRTAAHRLEREREAANASALGRRAQAARARSPHSSSSRVTASPPSAPAGPGAQPRTRSTR
;
A
#
# COMPACT_ATOMS: atom_id res chain seq x y z
N MET A 1 20.53 2.26 -25.86
CA MET A 1 20.09 1.77 -24.54
C MET A 1 18.81 0.98 -24.74
N SER A 2 18.76 -0.28 -24.29
CA SER A 2 17.56 -1.11 -24.39
C SER A 2 16.42 -0.48 -23.58
N ARG A 3 15.18 -0.55 -24.07
CA ARG A 3 14.03 -0.03 -23.33
C ARG A 3 13.77 -0.89 -22.10
N ALA A 4 13.46 -0.26 -20.97
CA ALA A 4 13.07 -0.98 -19.75
C ALA A 4 11.92 -1.95 -20.05
N ARG A 5 12.07 -3.21 -19.61
CA ARG A 5 11.08 -4.27 -19.82
C ARG A 5 10.00 -4.25 -18.74
N TYR A 6 10.39 -3.89 -17.52
CA TYR A 6 9.51 -3.80 -16.36
C TYR A 6 9.45 -2.38 -15.82
N ALA A 7 8.33 -2.03 -15.18
CA ALA A 7 8.32 -0.89 -14.26
C ALA A 7 9.08 -1.23 -12.97
N PHE A 8 9.44 -0.22 -12.20
CA PHE A 8 10.05 -0.39 -10.87
C PHE A 8 9.17 0.24 -9.80
N ALA A 9 8.94 -0.52 -8.74
CA ALA A 9 8.29 -0.07 -7.52
C ALA A 9 9.02 -0.66 -6.31
N ALA A 10 8.85 -0.03 -5.14
CA ALA A 10 9.50 -0.49 -3.93
C ALA A 10 8.58 -0.32 -2.72
N HIS A 11 8.67 -1.25 -1.78
CA HIS A 11 8.10 -1.06 -0.47
C HIS A 11 8.76 0.17 0.19
N PRO A 12 8.02 1.08 0.84
CA PRO A 12 8.58 2.33 1.38
C PRO A 12 9.79 2.09 2.29
N GLU A 13 9.68 1.10 3.18
CA GLU A 13 10.78 0.73 4.08
C GLU A 13 11.97 0.05 3.34
N ALA A 14 11.77 -0.55 2.17
CA ALA A 14 12.87 -1.15 1.41
C ALA A 14 13.82 -0.09 0.83
N LEU A 15 13.31 1.12 0.55
CA LEU A 15 14.15 2.26 0.20
C LEU A 15 15.00 2.72 1.39
N ALA A 16 14.49 2.58 2.62
CA ALA A 16 15.26 2.85 3.82
C ALA A 16 16.36 1.79 4.01
N ASP A 17 16.05 0.50 3.79
CA ASP A 17 17.06 -0.56 3.80
C ASP A 17 18.20 -0.24 2.82
N LEU A 18 17.87 0.08 1.57
CA LEU A 18 18.85 0.41 0.52
C LEU A 18 19.71 1.64 0.86
N ARG A 19 19.17 2.58 1.64
CA ARG A 19 19.94 3.74 2.12
C ARG A 19 20.85 3.42 3.31
N SER A 20 20.50 2.40 4.09
CA SER A 20 21.24 1.97 5.29
C SER A 20 22.42 1.04 4.99
N VAL A 21 22.44 0.38 3.81
CA VAL A 21 23.56 -0.48 3.43
C VAL A 21 24.83 0.34 3.14
N PRO A 22 26.03 -0.28 3.24
CA PRO A 22 27.28 0.36 2.84
C PRO A 22 27.23 0.88 1.39
N GLU A 23 27.88 2.01 1.12
CA GLU A 23 27.79 2.70 -0.17
C GLU A 23 28.14 1.80 -1.37
N ASN A 24 29.23 1.04 -1.28
CA ASN A 24 29.63 0.10 -2.32
C ASN A 24 28.56 -0.96 -2.60
N ILE A 25 27.86 -1.43 -1.57
CA ILE A 25 26.77 -2.40 -1.70
C ILE A 25 25.53 -1.75 -2.30
N ARG A 26 25.25 -0.50 -1.93
CA ARG A 26 24.14 0.27 -2.51
C ARG A 26 24.33 0.45 -4.02
N ASP A 27 25.53 0.78 -4.45
CA ASP A 27 25.84 0.98 -5.88
C ASP A 27 25.70 -0.32 -6.67
N LEU A 28 26.20 -1.43 -6.12
CA LEU A 28 25.98 -2.76 -6.68
C LEU A 28 24.49 -3.11 -6.73
N ALA A 29 23.73 -2.84 -5.67
CA ALA A 29 22.29 -3.11 -5.64
C ALA A 29 21.53 -2.29 -6.71
N LEU A 30 21.92 -1.04 -6.95
CA LEU A 30 21.33 -0.22 -8.00
C LEU A 30 21.65 -0.75 -9.40
N LEU A 31 22.86 -1.28 -9.60
CA LEU A 31 23.24 -1.95 -10.85
C LEU A 31 22.38 -3.21 -11.08
N GLU A 32 22.22 -4.04 -10.06
CA GLU A 32 21.36 -5.24 -10.12
C GLU A 32 19.90 -4.87 -10.42
N LEU A 33 19.37 -3.83 -9.76
CA LEU A 33 18.03 -3.31 -10.05
C LEU A 33 17.88 -2.82 -11.50
N GLN A 34 18.92 -2.20 -12.06
CA GLN A 34 18.95 -1.83 -13.46
C GLN A 34 18.90 -3.06 -14.37
N HIS A 35 19.71 -4.09 -14.12
CA HIS A 35 19.69 -5.33 -14.91
C HIS A 35 18.33 -6.02 -14.87
N LEU A 36 17.73 -6.08 -13.68
CA LEU A 36 16.41 -6.61 -13.44
C LEU A 36 15.34 -5.88 -14.27
N VAL A 37 15.30 -4.54 -14.21
CA VAL A 37 14.32 -3.71 -14.92
C VAL A 37 14.40 -3.86 -16.44
N HIS A 38 15.61 -4.04 -16.98
CA HIS A 38 15.82 -4.33 -18.41
C HIS A 38 15.53 -5.80 -18.77
N GLY A 39 15.38 -6.67 -17.77
CA GLY A 39 15.13 -8.10 -17.96
C GLY A 39 16.35 -8.89 -18.39
N ASN A 40 17.54 -8.35 -18.13
CA ASN A 40 18.83 -9.01 -18.39
C ASN A 40 19.07 -10.16 -17.41
N GLU A 41 18.46 -10.06 -16.23
CA GLU A 41 18.61 -11.03 -15.16
C GLU A 41 17.27 -11.41 -14.53
N ARG A 42 17.26 -12.58 -13.90
CA ARG A 42 16.15 -13.06 -13.09
C ARG A 42 16.68 -13.58 -11.77
N GLY A 43 16.11 -13.11 -10.68
CA GLY A 43 16.41 -13.65 -9.36
C GLY A 43 16.03 -15.12 -9.23
N ALA A 44 16.62 -15.80 -8.26
CA ALA A 44 16.26 -17.18 -7.94
C ALA A 44 14.95 -17.21 -7.14
N ALA A 45 14.00 -18.04 -7.55
CA ALA A 45 12.70 -18.15 -6.88
C ALA A 45 12.85 -18.60 -5.43
N LEU A 46 12.06 -17.98 -4.54
CA LEU A 46 11.92 -18.35 -3.14
C LEU A 46 10.69 -19.25 -2.95
N GLN A 47 10.69 -20.01 -1.86
CA GLN A 47 9.66 -20.99 -1.53
C GLN A 47 8.97 -20.64 -0.20
N ARG A 48 7.92 -21.42 0.14
CA ARG A 48 7.17 -21.31 1.40
C ARG A 48 6.55 -19.92 1.59
N GLU A 49 6.83 -19.25 2.70
CA GLU A 49 6.26 -17.94 3.07
C GLU A 49 6.54 -16.85 2.03
N LEU A 50 7.69 -16.96 1.36
CA LEU A 50 8.15 -16.07 0.30
C LEU A 50 7.89 -16.63 -1.11
N ALA A 51 6.98 -17.61 -1.25
CA ALA A 51 6.56 -18.08 -2.56
C ALA A 51 6.07 -16.92 -3.44
N GLY A 52 6.56 -16.88 -4.70
CA GLY A 52 6.33 -15.78 -5.64
C GLY A 52 7.34 -14.63 -5.53
N CYS A 53 8.19 -14.63 -4.49
CA CYS A 53 9.32 -13.72 -4.40
C CYS A 53 10.59 -14.36 -4.98
N HIS A 54 11.57 -13.53 -5.30
CA HIS A 54 12.86 -13.95 -5.85
C HIS A 54 13.98 -13.27 -5.07
N LYS A 55 15.08 -14.00 -4.87
CA LYS A 55 16.32 -13.46 -4.29
C LYS A 55 17.29 -13.07 -5.39
N VAL A 56 18.00 -11.98 -5.18
CA VAL A 56 19.11 -11.53 -6.04
C VAL A 56 20.32 -11.30 -5.16
N TYR A 57 21.48 -11.80 -5.57
CA TYR A 57 22.74 -11.55 -4.88
C TYR A 57 23.28 -10.20 -5.34
N VAL A 58 23.72 -9.37 -4.39
CA VAL A 58 24.18 -8.01 -4.70
C VAL A 58 25.69 -7.98 -4.90
N ASP A 59 26.42 -8.77 -4.10
CA ASP A 59 27.86 -8.75 -4.03
C ASP A 59 28.47 -10.11 -4.40
N PRO A 60 29.72 -10.16 -4.88
CA PRO A 60 30.40 -11.41 -5.20
C PRO A 60 30.56 -12.36 -4.00
N GLU A 61 30.70 -11.82 -2.80
CA GLU A 61 30.79 -12.61 -1.55
C GLU A 61 29.44 -13.20 -1.13
N THR A 62 28.36 -12.82 -1.82
CA THR A 62 26.97 -13.24 -1.54
C THR A 62 26.52 -12.89 -0.12
N ARG A 63 27.08 -11.84 0.47
CA ARG A 63 26.72 -11.35 1.80
C ARG A 63 25.45 -10.52 1.80
N TRP A 64 25.08 -9.91 0.68
CA TRP A 64 23.94 -9.02 0.55
C TRP A 64 22.93 -9.55 -0.46
N ARG A 65 21.65 -9.36 -0.14
CA ARG A 65 20.53 -9.86 -0.95
C ARG A 65 19.45 -8.80 -1.12
N LEU A 66 18.88 -8.78 -2.32
CA LEU A 66 17.58 -8.18 -2.58
C LEU A 66 16.51 -9.27 -2.55
N VAL A 67 15.35 -8.94 -2.00
CA VAL A 67 14.13 -9.74 -2.17
C VAL A 67 13.16 -8.92 -3.01
N ILE A 68 12.77 -9.47 -4.16
CA ILE A 68 11.88 -8.83 -5.12
C ILE A 68 10.66 -9.69 -5.41
N GLN A 69 9.62 -9.06 -5.96
CA GLN A 69 8.47 -9.75 -6.53
C GLN A 69 8.20 -9.23 -7.95
N TYR A 70 7.86 -10.12 -8.87
CA TYR A 70 7.34 -9.72 -10.18
C TYR A 70 5.82 -9.63 -10.10
N ARG A 71 5.28 -8.43 -10.27
CA ARG A 71 3.85 -8.14 -10.17
C ARG A 71 3.30 -7.63 -11.49
N ASP A 72 1.99 -7.64 -11.64
CA ASP A 72 1.34 -6.88 -12.70
C ASP A 72 1.43 -5.40 -12.34
N ALA A 73 1.82 -4.59 -13.31
CA ALA A 73 1.93 -3.16 -13.07
C ALA A 73 0.53 -2.53 -12.95
N PRO A 74 0.40 -1.40 -12.23
CA PRO A 74 -0.84 -0.64 -12.19
C PRO A 74 -1.32 -0.27 -13.61
N ALA A 75 -2.63 -0.12 -13.79
CA ALA A 75 -3.22 0.24 -15.09
C ALA A 75 -2.72 1.58 -15.66
N SER A 76 -2.18 2.46 -14.80
CA SER A 76 -1.54 3.72 -15.19
C SER A 76 -0.10 3.57 -15.68
N SER A 77 0.50 2.39 -15.58
CA SER A 77 1.87 2.12 -15.98
C SER A 77 2.00 1.91 -17.49
N GLN A 78 3.13 2.31 -18.06
CA GLN A 78 3.48 2.02 -19.45
C GLN A 78 4.00 0.58 -19.65
N HIS A 79 4.25 -0.15 -18.56
CA HIS A 79 4.74 -1.53 -18.57
C HIS A 79 3.62 -2.47 -18.13
N GLN A 80 3.61 -3.70 -18.66
CA GLN A 80 2.63 -4.71 -18.24
C GLN A 80 2.93 -5.29 -16.86
N ARG A 81 4.23 -5.37 -16.52
CA ARG A 81 4.72 -5.96 -15.27
C ARG A 81 5.70 -5.03 -14.59
N GLU A 82 5.81 -5.16 -13.28
CA GLU A 82 6.73 -4.40 -12.46
C GLU A 82 7.58 -5.31 -11.58
N ILE A 83 8.77 -4.80 -11.24
CA ILE A 83 9.62 -5.37 -10.21
C ILE A 83 9.37 -4.58 -8.95
N TYR A 84 8.90 -5.27 -7.92
CA TYR A 84 8.61 -4.72 -6.61
C TYR A 84 9.69 -5.12 -5.61
N LEU A 85 10.49 -4.16 -5.15
CA LEU A 85 11.51 -4.39 -4.13
C LEU A 85 10.88 -4.49 -2.74
N LEU A 86 11.02 -5.64 -2.08
CA LEU A 86 10.45 -5.90 -0.75
C LEU A 86 11.42 -5.61 0.38
N ALA A 87 12.69 -5.99 0.23
CA ALA A 87 13.71 -5.80 1.25
C ALA A 87 15.13 -5.86 0.67
N VAL A 88 16.05 -5.20 1.36
CA VAL A 88 17.50 -5.30 1.15
C VAL A 88 18.13 -5.67 2.49
N GLY A 89 19.09 -6.58 2.51
CA GLY A 89 19.78 -6.89 3.75
C GLY A 89 20.85 -7.95 3.62
N GLU A 90 21.54 -8.16 4.74
CA GLU A 90 22.58 -9.17 4.83
C GLU A 90 22.01 -10.60 4.78
N ARG A 91 22.90 -11.53 4.42
CA ARG A 91 22.73 -12.97 4.52
C ARG A 91 22.53 -13.38 5.97
N GLN A 92 23.31 -12.76 6.86
CA GLN A 92 23.40 -13.13 8.26
C GLN A 92 22.01 -13.05 8.88
N ASP A 93 21.69 -14.06 9.68
CA ASP A 93 20.39 -14.23 10.34
C ASP A 93 19.19 -14.15 9.39
N HIS A 94 19.40 -14.42 8.09
CA HIS A 94 18.38 -14.31 7.06
C HIS A 94 17.65 -12.95 7.08
N ALA A 95 18.35 -11.86 7.42
CA ALA A 95 17.75 -10.54 7.65
C ALA A 95 16.87 -10.09 6.48
N ALA A 96 17.37 -10.18 5.25
CA ALA A 96 16.60 -9.82 4.05
C ALA A 96 15.30 -10.63 3.91
N TYR A 97 15.32 -11.93 4.22
CA TYR A 97 14.15 -12.79 4.07
C TYR A 97 13.13 -12.57 5.19
N ARG A 98 13.58 -12.44 6.45
CA ARG A 98 12.68 -12.18 7.59
C ARG A 98 11.96 -10.84 7.40
N THR A 99 12.69 -9.79 7.02
CA THR A 99 12.12 -8.47 6.74
C THR A 99 11.12 -8.55 5.59
N ALA A 100 11.46 -9.25 4.50
CA ALA A 100 10.54 -9.43 3.38
C ALA A 100 9.27 -10.20 3.78
N ALA A 101 9.40 -11.28 4.57
CA ALA A 101 8.28 -12.10 5.01
C ALA A 101 7.32 -11.28 5.87
N HIS A 102 7.86 -10.55 6.85
CA HIS A 102 7.08 -9.67 7.73
C HIS A 102 6.34 -8.57 6.94
N ARG A 103 7.01 -7.93 5.97
CA ARG A 103 6.37 -6.91 5.11
C ARG A 103 5.27 -7.51 4.24
N LEU A 104 5.53 -8.67 3.65
CA LEU A 104 4.56 -9.36 2.80
C LEU A 104 3.33 -9.83 3.59
N GLU A 105 3.52 -10.28 4.83
CA GLU A 105 2.42 -10.62 5.74
C GLU A 105 1.55 -9.40 6.04
N ARG A 106 2.16 -8.27 6.43
CA ARG A 106 1.41 -7.01 6.64
C ARG A 106 0.66 -6.54 5.40
N GLU A 107 1.25 -6.64 4.21
CA GLU A 107 0.56 -6.30 2.96
C GLU A 107 -0.65 -7.22 2.71
N ARG A 108 -0.53 -8.52 2.98
CA ARG A 108 -1.63 -9.48 2.85
C ARG A 108 -2.75 -9.19 3.85
N GLU A 109 -2.42 -8.90 5.10
CA GLU A 109 -3.38 -8.51 6.13
C GLU A 109 -4.14 -7.23 5.76
N ALA A 110 -3.41 -6.20 5.31
CA ALA A 110 -4.00 -4.95 4.86
C ALA A 110 -4.93 -5.15 3.66
N ALA A 111 -4.55 -5.98 2.69
CA ALA A 111 -5.37 -6.32 1.54
C ALA A 111 -6.67 -7.04 1.96
N ASN A 112 -6.58 -7.99 2.90
CA ASN A 112 -7.73 -8.72 3.44
C ASN A 112 -8.70 -7.81 4.20
N ALA A 113 -8.17 -6.94 5.08
CA ALA A 113 -8.97 -5.96 5.81
C ALA A 113 -9.69 -5.00 4.86
N SER A 114 -8.99 -4.52 3.83
CA SER A 114 -9.56 -3.66 2.78
C SER A 114 -10.67 -4.36 2.00
N ALA A 115 -10.49 -5.63 1.64
CA ALA A 115 -11.50 -6.42 0.95
C ALA A 115 -12.75 -6.64 1.82
N LEU A 116 -12.57 -6.91 3.11
CA LEU A 116 -13.68 -7.02 4.06
C LEU A 116 -14.46 -5.70 4.19
N GLY A 117 -13.75 -4.57 4.28
CA GLY A 117 -14.33 -3.23 4.30
C GLY A 117 -15.19 -2.94 3.06
N ARG A 118 -14.68 -3.25 1.87
CA ARG A 118 -15.44 -3.12 0.61
C ARG A 118 -16.69 -3.99 0.58
N ARG A 119 -16.60 -5.24 1.05
CA ARG A 119 -17.77 -6.14 1.14
C ARG A 119 -18.82 -5.60 2.11
N ALA A 120 -18.40 -5.10 3.28
CA ALA A 120 -19.31 -4.49 4.25
C ALA A 120 -19.99 -3.22 3.67
N GLN A 121 -19.26 -2.38 2.93
CA GLN A 121 -19.83 -1.22 2.25
C GLN A 121 -20.85 -1.62 1.19
N ALA A 122 -20.55 -2.65 0.39
CA ALA A 122 -21.49 -3.17 -0.62
C ALA A 122 -22.76 -3.75 0.02
N ALA A 123 -22.64 -4.48 1.14
CA ALA A 123 -23.79 -5.00 1.88
C ALA A 123 -24.67 -3.87 2.44
N ARG A 124 -24.07 -2.81 2.99
CA ARG A 124 -24.83 -1.62 3.47
C ARG A 124 -25.55 -0.91 2.33
N ALA A 125 -24.88 -0.70 1.20
CA ALA A 125 -25.47 -0.05 0.03
C ALA A 125 -26.66 -0.84 -0.56
N ARG A 126 -26.64 -2.17 -0.42
CA ARG A 126 -27.73 -3.06 -0.86
C ARG A 126 -28.83 -3.23 0.19
N SER A 127 -28.66 -2.71 1.41
CA SER A 127 -29.65 -2.88 2.47
C SER A 127 -30.80 -1.88 2.32
N PRO A 128 -32.05 -2.36 2.12
CA PRO A 128 -33.23 -1.50 1.99
C PRO A 128 -33.60 -0.76 3.29
N HIS A 129 -32.96 -1.08 4.41
CA HIS A 129 -33.23 -0.45 5.71
C HIS A 129 -32.37 0.80 5.99
N SER A 130 -31.44 1.17 5.10
CA SER A 130 -30.58 2.35 5.29
C SER A 130 -31.18 3.67 4.78
N SER A 131 -32.28 3.61 4.04
CA SER A 131 -33.00 4.78 3.50
C SER A 131 -34.15 5.28 4.38
N SER A 132 -34.37 4.70 5.57
CA SER A 132 -35.47 5.07 6.47
C SER A 132 -34.98 5.67 7.78
N SER A 133 -34.17 6.73 7.73
CA SER A 133 -33.99 7.64 8.87
C SER A 133 -33.43 8.99 8.43
N ARG A 134 -34.11 9.65 7.50
CA ARG A 134 -34.04 11.11 7.34
C ARG A 134 -35.28 11.63 6.64
N VAL A 135 -36.44 11.46 7.27
CA VAL A 135 -37.53 12.41 7.09
C VAL A 135 -37.68 13.15 8.41
N THR A 136 -37.22 14.38 8.37
CA THR A 136 -37.43 15.47 9.32
C THR A 136 -38.73 15.33 10.10
N ALA A 137 -38.62 15.02 11.40
CA ALA A 137 -39.68 15.35 12.34
C ALA A 137 -39.71 16.88 12.48
N SER A 138 -40.58 17.54 11.70
CA SER A 138 -40.96 18.92 12.00
C SER A 138 -41.67 18.95 13.36
N PRO A 139 -41.32 19.86 14.27
CA PRO A 139 -42.09 20.06 15.48
C PRO A 139 -43.49 20.58 15.12
N PRO A 140 -44.56 20.13 15.80
CA PRO A 140 -45.90 20.64 15.54
C PRO A 140 -45.99 22.12 15.95
N SER A 141 -46.49 22.95 15.03
CA SER A 141 -46.82 24.36 15.30
C SER A 141 -47.89 24.46 16.39
N ALA A 142 -47.62 25.26 17.42
CA ALA A 142 -48.58 25.62 18.45
C ALA A 142 -49.71 26.50 17.88
N PRO A 143 -50.97 26.36 18.35
CA PRO A 143 -52.07 27.21 17.90
C PRO A 143 -51.93 28.64 18.45
N ALA A 144 -52.17 29.61 17.56
CA ALA A 144 -52.17 31.03 17.85
C ALA A 144 -53.32 31.41 18.80
N GLY A 145 -52.98 31.92 19.99
CA GLY A 145 -53.91 32.63 20.87
C GLY A 145 -54.01 34.12 20.48
N PRO A 146 -55.19 34.76 20.57
CA PRO A 146 -55.35 36.13 20.11
C PRO A 146 -54.90 37.15 21.17
N GLY A 147 -54.06 38.09 20.73
CA GLY A 147 -54.08 39.51 21.09
C GLY A 147 -53.86 39.94 22.56
N ALA A 148 -52.73 40.61 22.81
CA ALA A 148 -52.68 41.81 23.69
C ALA A 148 -51.35 42.58 23.53
N GLN A 149 -51.46 43.70 22.80
CA GLN A 149 -50.69 44.96 22.68
C GLN A 149 -49.34 45.18 23.42
N PRO A 150 -48.40 45.92 22.78
CA PRO A 150 -47.13 46.32 23.39
C PRO A 150 -47.28 47.64 24.18
N ARG A 151 -46.74 47.67 25.41
CA ARG A 151 -46.49 48.92 26.14
C ARG A 151 -45.00 49.21 26.21
N THR A 152 -44.66 50.35 25.62
CA THR A 152 -43.38 51.05 25.60
C THR A 152 -42.84 51.34 27.00
N ARG A 153 -41.51 51.30 27.20
CA ARG A 153 -40.80 52.39 27.88
C ARG A 153 -39.29 52.36 27.64
N SER A 154 -38.81 53.43 27.03
CA SER A 154 -37.41 53.82 26.88
C SER A 154 -36.80 54.17 28.25
N THR A 155 -35.54 53.78 28.48
CA THR A 155 -34.71 54.26 29.59
C THR A 155 -33.46 54.93 29.03
N ARG A 156 -33.32 56.21 29.36
CA ARG A 156 -32.05 56.84 29.70
C ARG A 156 -32.16 57.31 31.14
#